data_AF-A0A434DUI7-F1
#
_entry.id   AF-A0A434DUI7-F1
#
_cell.length_a   1.000
_cell.length_b   1.000
_cell.length_c   1.000
_cell.angle_alpha   90.00
_cell.angle_beta   90.00
_cell.angle_gamma   90.00
#
_symmetry.space_group_name_H-M   'P 1'
#
loop_
_entity.id
_entity.type
_entity.pdbx_description
1 polymer ?
#
loop_
_entity_poly.entity_id
_entity_poly.type
_entity_poly.pdbx_seq_one_letter_code
_entity_poly.pdbx_strand_id
1 'polypeptide(L)' 'MTQSGKIRAGMGGWTFEPWDTSFYPDKLSKAKQLHYATRQVPSIEVNGTYYSSFKEPTFVKWAGEAPDGFV' A
#
# COMPACT_ATOMS: atom_id res chain seq x y z
N MET A 1 3.15 -34.30 -5.08
CA MET A 1 2.83 -33.07 -5.84
C MET A 1 3.63 -31.93 -5.24
N THR A 2 4.22 -31.05 -6.06
CA THR A 2 4.87 -29.83 -5.57
C THR A 2 3.81 -28.87 -5.02
N GLN A 3 4.10 -28.24 -3.88
CA GLN A 3 3.17 -27.30 -3.26
C GLN A 3 3.26 -25.95 -3.99
N SER A 4 2.15 -25.49 -4.56
CA SER A 4 2.06 -24.20 -5.26
C SER A 4 2.03 -23.04 -4.26
N GLY A 5 2.91 -22.05 -4.45
CA GLY A 5 2.99 -20.87 -3.58
C GLY A 5 1.83 -19.88 -3.75
N LYS A 6 1.64 -18.98 -2.77
CA LYS A 6 0.61 -17.93 -2.81
C LYS A 6 1.08 -16.73 -3.65
N ILE A 7 0.50 -16.59 -4.84
CA ILE A 7 0.67 -15.40 -5.69
C ILE A 7 -0.06 -14.20 -5.05
N ARG A 8 0.56 -13.02 -5.10
CA ARG A 8 -0.06 -11.72 -4.77
C ARG A 8 0.20 -10.77 -5.94
N ALA A 9 -0.86 -10.16 -6.46
CA ALA A 9 -0.76 -9.11 -7.46
C ALA A 9 -1.03 -7.77 -6.77
N GLY A 10 -0.04 -6.87 -6.78
CA GLY A 10 -0.07 -5.61 -6.04
C GLY A 10 0.14 -4.39 -6.93
N MET A 11 0.52 -3.27 -6.32
CA MET A 11 0.88 -2.02 -7.02
C MET A 11 2.19 -1.41 -6.50
N GLY A 12 2.83 -0.58 -7.33
CA GLY A 12 4.01 0.19 -6.97
C GLY A 12 3.63 1.52 -6.30
N GLY A 13 3.68 1.58 -4.97
CA GLY A 13 3.25 2.74 -4.18
C GLY A 13 1.73 2.98 -4.17
N TRP A 14 1.31 4.00 -3.44
CA TRP A 14 -0.10 4.42 -3.26
C TRP A 14 -0.30 5.94 -3.40
N THR A 15 0.71 6.67 -3.86
CA THR A 15 0.70 8.14 -3.98
C THR A 15 0.88 8.53 -5.44
N PHE A 16 -0.23 8.58 -6.17
CA PHE A 16 -0.25 8.96 -7.58
C PHE A 16 -1.50 9.80 -7.86
N GLU A 17 -1.32 11.06 -8.25
CA GLU A 17 -2.42 12.03 -8.34
C GLU A 17 -3.57 11.63 -9.30
N PRO A 18 -3.31 11.03 -10.48
CA PRO A 18 -4.39 10.55 -11.34
C PRO A 18 -5.32 9.51 -10.69
N TRP A 19 -4.87 8.79 -9.66
CA TRP A 19 -5.72 7.84 -8.93
C TRP A 19 -6.76 8.50 -8.02
N ASP A 20 -6.62 9.80 -7.72
CA ASP A 20 -7.58 10.56 -6.90
C ASP A 20 -9.00 10.59 -7.50
N THR A 21 -9.13 10.32 -8.80
CA THR A 21 -10.41 10.30 -9.53
C THR A 21 -10.71 8.96 -10.21
N SER A 22 -9.73 8.05 -10.32
CA SER A 22 -9.87 6.77 -11.03
C SER A 22 -9.87 5.52 -10.14
N PHE A 23 -9.40 5.62 -8.90
CA PHE A 23 -9.20 4.48 -7.99
C PHE A 23 -9.61 4.80 -6.55
N TYR A 24 -9.31 6.00 -6.06
CA TYR A 24 -9.78 6.46 -4.76
C TYR A 24 -11.23 6.98 -4.84
N PRO A 25 -12.03 6.84 -3.76
CA PRO A 25 -13.34 7.48 -3.67
C PRO A 25 -13.22 9.01 -3.65
N ASP A 26 -14.22 9.69 -4.22
CA ASP A 26 -14.33 11.15 -4.22
C ASP A 26 -14.01 11.77 -2.85
N LYS A 27 -13.12 12.76 -2.86
CA LYS A 27 -12.70 13.54 -1.68
C LYS A 27 -12.02 12.71 -0.57
N LEU A 28 -11.53 11.50 -0.86
CA LEU A 28 -10.67 10.76 0.07
C LEU A 28 -9.40 11.59 0.36
N SER A 29 -9.10 11.84 1.64
CA SER A 29 -7.89 12.57 2.00
C SER A 29 -6.64 11.73 1.74
N LYS A 30 -5.56 12.36 1.27
CA LYS A 30 -4.25 11.71 1.01
C LYS A 30 -3.77 10.85 2.18
N ALA A 31 -4.00 11.30 3.42
CA ALA A 31 -3.65 10.56 4.64
C ALA A 31 -4.35 9.20 4.78
N LYS A 32 -5.49 8.99 4.13
CA LYS A 32 -6.27 7.73 4.12
C LYS A 32 -6.05 6.89 2.85
N GLN A 33 -5.20 7.30 1.92
CA GLN A 33 -5.00 6.57 0.66
C GLN A 33 -4.32 5.21 0.86
N LEU A 34 -3.34 5.12 1.78
CA LEU A 34 -2.76 3.83 2.15
C LEU A 34 -3.84 2.91 2.74
N HIS A 35 -4.61 3.42 3.72
CA HIS A 35 -5.72 2.68 4.33
C HIS A 35 -6.69 2.11 3.29
N TYR A 36 -7.10 2.91 2.31
CA TYR A 36 -7.98 2.45 1.25
C TYR A 36 -7.30 1.41 0.34
N ALA A 37 -6.08 1.68 -0.12
CA ALA A 37 -5.35 0.84 -1.07
C ALA A 37 -5.06 -0.56 -0.49
N THR A 38 -4.70 -0.67 0.79
CA THR A 38 -4.43 -1.96 1.46
C THR A 38 -5.67 -2.87 1.59
N ARG A 39 -6.88 -2.39 1.30
CA ARG A 39 -8.10 -3.21 1.18
C ARG A 39 -8.45 -3.59 -0.27
N GLN A 40 -7.85 -2.95 -1.27
CA GLN A 40 -8.10 -3.25 -2.68
C GLN A 40 -7.08 -4.24 -3.27
N VAL A 41 -5.84 -4.25 -2.76
CA VAL A 41 -4.77 -5.15 -3.20
C VAL A 41 -4.12 -5.91 -2.04
N PRO A 42 -3.65 -7.14 -2.24
CA PRO A 42 -2.98 -7.95 -1.22
C PRO A 42 -1.54 -7.53 -0.89
N SER A 43 -0.93 -6.61 -1.66
CA SER A 43 0.43 -6.11 -1.41
C SER A 43 0.72 -4.78 -2.11
N ILE A 44 1.63 -3.97 -1.54
CA ILE A 44 2.11 -2.71 -2.13
C ILE A 44 3.62 -2.54 -1.96
N GLU A 45 4.32 -2.22 -3.05
CA GLU A 45 5.77 -1.99 -3.06
C GLU A 45 6.11 -0.56 -2.58
N VAL A 46 7.08 -0.41 -1.67
CA VAL A 46 7.48 0.88 -1.08
C VAL A 46 8.84 1.34 -1.61
N ASN A 47 8.86 2.10 -2.71
CA ASN A 47 10.10 2.56 -3.34
C ASN A 47 10.69 3.86 -2.74
N GLY A 48 9.99 4.55 -1.84
CA GLY A 48 10.50 5.79 -1.21
C GLY A 48 11.82 5.59 -0.45
N THR A 49 12.06 4.37 0.05
CA THR A 49 13.26 3.95 0.77
C THR A 49 14.54 3.98 -0.09
N TYR A 50 14.40 3.89 -1.42
CA TYR A 50 15.53 4.03 -2.35
C TYR A 50 16.15 5.42 -2.31
N TYR A 51 15.32 6.46 -2.14
CA TYR A 51 15.77 7.86 -2.10
C TYR A 51 16.23 8.30 -0.70
N SER A 52 15.60 7.77 0.35
CA SER A 52 15.97 8.05 1.75
C SER A 52 15.32 7.04 2.69
N SER A 53 16.00 6.68 3.79
CA SER A 53 15.36 5.92 4.86
C SER A 53 14.36 6.77 5.65
N PHE A 54 13.24 6.18 6.05
CA PHE A 54 12.26 6.81 6.93
C PHE A 54 12.57 6.52 8.41
N LYS A 55 11.96 7.29 9.32
CA LYS A 55 12.05 7.00 10.76
C LYS A 55 11.15 5.82 11.10
N GLU A 56 11.52 5.03 12.11
CA GLU A 56 10.73 3.89 12.62
C GLU A 56 9.21 4.17 12.76
N PRO A 57 8.75 5.30 13.34
CA PRO A 57 7.32 5.57 13.49
C PRO A 57 6.55 5.67 12.16
N THR A 58 7.24 5.96 11.05
CA THR A 58 6.65 5.97 9.70
C THR A 58 6.30 4.56 9.26
N PHE A 59 7.22 3.60 9.44
CA PHE A 59 6.98 2.19 9.12
C PHE A 59 5.92 1.57 10.03
N VAL A 60 5.95 1.87 11.34
CA VAL A 60 4.93 1.44 12.31
C VAL A 60 3.55 1.98 11.91
N LYS A 61 3.45 3.25 11.51
CA LYS A 61 2.20 3.82 11.02
C LYS A 61 1.71 3.11 9.76
N TRP A 62 2.57 2.86 8.77
CA TRP A 62 2.17 2.17 7.55
C TRP A 62 1.69 0.74 7.80
N ALA A 63 2.38 -0.01 8.66
CA ALA A 63 1.94 -1.34 9.09
C ALA A 63 0.57 -1.30 9.79
N GLY A 64 0.33 -0.32 10.66
CA GLY A 64 -0.96 -0.12 11.33
C GLY A 64 -2.12 0.29 10.41
N GLU A 65 -1.84 0.77 9.18
CA GLU A 65 -2.86 1.04 8.17
C GLU A 65 -3.18 -0.18 7.29
N ALA A 66 -2.44 -1.30 7.41
CA ALA A 66 -2.67 -2.52 6.63
C ALA A 66 -3.56 -3.53 7.40
N PRO A 67 -4.42 -4.31 6.72
CA PRO A 67 -5.15 -5.43 7.33
C PRO A 67 -4.25 -6.69 7.44
N ASP A 68 -4.65 -7.63 8.29
CA ASP A 68 -3.92 -8.90 8.47
C ASP A 68 -3.72 -9.67 7.15
N GLY A 69 -2.50 -10.15 6.92
CA GLY A 69 -2.13 -10.96 5.76
C GLY A 69 -1.79 -10.18 4.47
N PHE A 70 -1.93 -8.85 4.50
CA PHE A 70 -1.32 -7.91 3.57
C PHE A 70 0.22 -8.00 3.63
N VAL A 71 0.91 -7.61 2.55
CA VAL A 71 2.39 -7.62 2.42
C VAL A 71 2.91 -6.30 1.84
#